data_AF-A0A7V1ZV42-F1
#
_entry.id   AF-A0A7V1ZV42-F1
#
_cell.length_a   1.000
_cell.length_b   1.000
_cell.length_c   1.000
_cell.angle_alpha   90.00
_cell.angle_beta   90.00
_cell.angle_gamma   90.00
#
_symmetry.space_group_name_H-M   'P 1'
#
loop_
_entity.id
_entity.type
_entity.pdbx_description
1 polymer ?
#
loop_
_entity_poly.entity_id
_entity_poly.type
_entity_poly.pdbx_seq_one_letter_code
_entity_poly.pdbx_strand_id
1 'polypeptide(L)'
;MPEGIVAPSDLKVETGDRSMTLSWRTNRTEDMIISGYNIYISAEPLADPADNGYLREDIEPFNPVTYPGDADPQISYETYEAAGLMNGVQYYVAVTTVYPGGIESLPSNIVTATCYPQGTVTIKDRSMGDPDGFSFSTREYVQYNSLDNDLYFIARDIGNMLGSPDRNEGVLKHTEFAELKAENSLTNRHDYRNLNYKDRTFVAEGNVYMVRLNDGSTAKIRIKQVDSSAYKKQVTFDYIYFGQ
;
A
#
# COMPACT_ATOMS: atom_id res chain seq x y z
N MET A 1 8.46 3.68 -36.52
CA MET A 1 9.19 4.52 -35.54
C MET A 1 10.60 4.75 -36.06
N PRO A 2 11.22 5.91 -35.81
CA PRO A 2 12.64 6.12 -36.10
C PRO A 2 13.49 5.02 -35.46
N GLU A 3 14.55 4.58 -36.14
CA GLU A 3 15.55 3.69 -35.55
C GLU A 3 16.18 4.37 -34.33
N GLY A 4 16.30 3.66 -33.21
CA GLY A 4 16.95 4.15 -31.99
C GLY A 4 16.04 4.70 -30.88
N ILE A 5 14.71 4.68 -31.05
CA ILE A 5 13.76 5.00 -29.96
C ILE A 5 13.39 3.72 -29.21
N VAL A 6 13.67 3.66 -27.90
CA VAL A 6 13.38 2.51 -27.04
C VAL A 6 12.41 2.90 -25.93
N ALA A 7 11.37 2.08 -25.78
CA ALA A 7 10.42 2.21 -24.69
C ALA A 7 11.01 1.58 -23.40
N PRO A 8 10.75 2.18 -22.23
CA PRO A 8 11.00 1.52 -20.97
C PRO A 8 10.21 0.21 -20.86
N SER A 9 10.65 -0.70 -20.00
CA SER A 9 9.95 -1.98 -19.80
C SER A 9 9.98 -2.44 -18.35
N ASP A 10 9.25 -3.51 -18.05
CA ASP A 10 9.18 -4.10 -16.71
C ASP A 10 8.81 -3.06 -15.63
N LEU A 11 7.93 -2.11 -15.97
CA LEU A 11 7.41 -1.14 -15.02
C LEU A 11 6.67 -1.89 -13.90
N LYS A 12 7.05 -1.56 -12.66
CA LYS A 12 6.43 -2.03 -11.43
C LYS A 12 6.05 -0.84 -10.56
N VAL A 13 5.01 -1.04 -9.74
CA VAL A 13 4.48 -0.04 -8.83
C VAL A 13 4.31 -0.65 -7.45
N GLU A 14 4.94 -0.02 -6.46
CA GLU A 14 4.72 -0.28 -5.05
C GLU A 14 3.89 0.85 -4.45
N THR A 15 2.72 0.53 -3.91
CA THR A 15 1.76 1.54 -3.43
C THR A 15 1.97 1.87 -1.95
N GLY A 16 1.78 3.14 -1.61
CA GLY A 16 1.73 3.62 -0.22
C GLY A 16 0.50 4.47 0.14
N ASP A 17 0.59 5.17 1.26
CA ASP A 17 -0.41 6.15 1.69
C ASP A 17 -0.24 7.41 0.84
N ARG A 18 -1.16 7.63 -0.11
CA ARG A 18 -1.15 8.77 -1.05
C ARG A 18 0.15 8.89 -1.86
N SER A 19 0.85 7.78 -2.05
CA SER A 19 2.11 7.71 -2.78
C SER A 19 2.27 6.40 -3.52
N MET A 20 3.18 6.38 -4.50
CA MET A 20 3.62 5.19 -5.21
C MET A 20 5.12 5.30 -5.50
N THR A 21 5.84 4.19 -5.36
CA THR A 21 7.21 4.05 -5.86
C THR A 21 7.16 3.26 -7.16
N LEU A 22 7.54 3.92 -8.25
CA LEU A 22 7.60 3.35 -9.59
C LEU A 22 9.03 2.90 -9.86
N SER A 23 9.17 1.86 -10.66
CA SER A 23 10.48 1.33 -10.94
C SER A 23 10.49 0.53 -12.24
N TRP A 24 11.43 0.78 -13.15
CA TRP A 24 11.42 0.23 -14.51
C TRP A 24 12.82 0.01 -15.08
N ARG A 25 12.89 -0.83 -16.12
CA ARG A 25 14.09 -0.99 -16.95
C ARG A 25 14.13 0.07 -18.05
N THR A 26 15.29 0.71 -18.18
CA THR A 26 15.50 1.83 -19.11
C THR A 26 15.60 1.40 -20.56
N ASN A 27 16.09 0.18 -20.83
CA ASN A 27 16.37 -0.36 -22.15
C ASN A 27 17.34 0.48 -23.02
N ARG A 28 18.03 1.45 -22.43
CA ARG A 28 19.02 2.28 -23.13
C ARG A 28 20.36 1.56 -23.26
N THR A 29 21.08 1.86 -24.33
CA THR A 29 22.52 1.57 -24.48
C THR A 29 23.34 2.75 -23.95
N GLU A 30 24.62 2.53 -23.64
CA GLU A 30 25.50 3.57 -23.06
C GLU A 30 25.70 4.79 -23.97
N ASP A 31 25.58 4.60 -25.29
CA ASP A 31 25.73 5.64 -26.31
C ASP A 31 24.42 6.41 -26.61
N MET A 32 23.30 5.99 -26.01
CA MET A 32 22.01 6.62 -26.25
C MET A 32 21.83 7.88 -25.41
N ILE A 33 21.70 9.02 -26.09
CA ILE A 33 21.42 10.30 -25.44
C ILE A 33 19.91 10.45 -25.24
N ILE A 34 19.49 10.57 -23.98
CA ILE A 34 18.12 10.87 -23.59
C ILE A 34 18.09 12.15 -22.76
N SER A 35 16.95 12.85 -22.78
CA SER A 35 16.66 13.98 -21.89
C SER A 35 16.06 13.52 -20.55
N GLY A 36 15.56 12.28 -20.48
CA GLY A 36 15.06 11.65 -19.26
C GLY A 36 13.76 10.88 -19.51
N TYR A 37 12.83 10.93 -18.56
CA TYR A 37 11.57 10.21 -18.61
C TYR A 37 10.37 11.08 -18.27
N ASN A 38 9.24 10.80 -18.92
CA ASN A 38 7.93 11.30 -18.51
C ASN A 38 7.15 10.15 -17.87
N ILE A 39 6.55 10.45 -16.72
CA ILE A 39 5.78 9.55 -15.89
C ILE A 39 4.32 9.94 -16.05
N TYR A 40 3.48 8.98 -16.42
CA TYR A 40 2.05 9.20 -16.59
C TYR A 40 1.29 8.46 -15.50
N ILE A 41 0.50 9.19 -14.71
CA ILE A 41 -0.36 8.64 -13.65
C ILE A 41 -1.73 9.29 -13.81
N SER A 42 -2.74 8.49 -14.14
CA SER A 42 -4.11 8.99 -14.35
C SER A 42 -5.15 8.09 -13.71
N ALA A 43 -6.24 8.69 -13.23
CA ALA A 43 -7.42 7.94 -12.77
C ALA A 43 -8.27 7.41 -13.95
N GLU A 44 -7.95 7.84 -15.17
CA GLU A 44 -8.54 7.34 -16.41
C GLU A 44 -7.55 6.45 -17.17
N PRO A 45 -8.03 5.52 -18.01
CA PRO A 45 -7.17 4.72 -18.88
C PRO A 45 -6.22 5.60 -19.70
N LEU A 46 -4.94 5.24 -19.72
CA LEU A 46 -3.88 5.98 -20.43
C LEU A 46 -3.92 5.81 -21.94
N ALA A 47 -4.46 4.70 -22.43
CA ALA A 47 -4.47 4.34 -23.85
C ALA A 47 -5.90 3.96 -24.27
N ASP A 48 -6.28 4.34 -25.48
CA ASP A 48 -7.49 3.83 -26.12
C ASP A 48 -7.22 2.42 -26.65
N PRO A 49 -8.09 1.42 -26.38
CA PRO A 49 -7.98 0.08 -26.96
C PRO A 49 -7.82 0.05 -28.49
N ALA A 50 -8.29 1.07 -29.20
CA ALA A 50 -8.18 1.19 -30.66
C ALA A 50 -6.81 1.68 -31.14
N ASP A 51 -5.97 2.26 -30.27
CA ASP A 51 -4.82 3.08 -30.68
C ASP A 51 -3.46 2.35 -30.55
N ASN A 52 -3.47 1.02 -30.75
CA ASN A 52 -2.27 0.18 -30.85
C ASN A 52 -1.19 0.40 -29.76
N GLY A 53 -1.57 0.85 -28.56
CA GLY A 53 -0.66 1.06 -27.42
C GLY A 53 -0.05 2.45 -27.30
N TYR A 54 -0.51 3.44 -28.07
CA TYR A 54 -0.18 4.85 -27.82
C TYR A 54 -0.94 5.41 -26.60
N LEU A 55 -0.32 6.39 -25.93
CA LEU A 55 -1.00 7.18 -24.92
C LEU A 55 -2.03 8.10 -25.59
N ARG A 56 -3.15 8.37 -24.92
CA ARG A 56 -4.13 9.37 -25.37
C ARG A 56 -3.47 10.74 -25.52
N GLU A 57 -3.86 11.52 -26.52
CA GLU A 57 -3.26 12.84 -26.78
C GLU A 57 -3.56 13.89 -25.71
N ASP A 58 -4.60 13.70 -24.90
CA ASP A 58 -5.05 14.64 -23.88
C ASP A 58 -4.43 14.40 -22.49
N ILE A 59 -3.51 13.45 -22.37
CA ILE A 59 -2.87 13.14 -21.09
C ILE A 59 -1.56 13.89 -20.90
N GLU A 60 -1.45 14.58 -19.77
CA GLU A 60 -0.22 15.24 -19.37
C GLU A 60 0.64 14.34 -18.46
N PRO A 61 1.97 14.46 -18.53
CA PRO A 61 2.85 13.83 -17.56
C PRO A 61 2.52 14.28 -16.13
N PHE A 62 2.57 13.32 -15.21
CA PHE A 62 2.43 13.56 -13.77
C PHE A 62 3.59 14.39 -13.21
N ASN A 63 4.81 14.16 -13.72
CA ASN A 63 5.98 14.95 -13.34
C ASN A 63 6.02 16.28 -14.13
N PRO A 64 6.15 17.43 -13.44
CA PRO A 64 6.13 18.74 -14.11
C PRO A 64 7.40 19.03 -14.91
N VAL A 65 8.48 18.31 -14.62
CA VAL A 65 9.77 18.39 -15.32
C VAL A 65 10.21 16.97 -15.61
N THR A 66 10.74 16.73 -16.82
CA THR A 66 11.30 15.46 -17.24
C THR A 66 12.24 14.91 -16.17
N TYR A 67 11.97 13.67 -15.74
CA TYR A 67 12.75 13.02 -14.69
C TYR A 67 14.11 12.63 -15.24
N PRO A 68 15.23 13.01 -14.59
CA PRO A 68 16.55 12.72 -15.11
C PRO A 68 16.79 11.22 -15.17
N GLY A 69 17.36 10.73 -16.27
CA GLY A 69 17.66 9.32 -16.47
C GLY A 69 19.05 8.92 -15.94
N ASP A 70 19.42 9.41 -14.77
CA ASP A 70 20.68 9.10 -14.09
C ASP A 70 20.55 9.26 -12.57
N ALA A 71 19.32 9.16 -12.05
CA ALA A 71 19.05 9.35 -10.64
C ALA A 71 19.49 8.15 -9.80
N ASP A 72 19.52 6.96 -10.40
CA ASP A 72 19.94 5.72 -9.76
C ASP A 72 21.40 5.31 -10.09
N PRO A 73 22.12 4.65 -9.16
CA PRO A 73 23.49 4.20 -9.39
C PRO A 73 23.66 3.19 -10.53
N GLN A 74 22.56 2.57 -10.97
CA GLN A 74 22.56 1.52 -11.99
C GLN A 74 21.83 1.98 -13.26
N ILE A 75 22.59 2.22 -14.33
CA ILE A 75 22.13 2.78 -15.62
C ILE A 75 20.97 2.00 -16.28
N SER A 76 20.81 0.71 -15.96
CA SER A 76 19.78 -0.18 -16.52
C SER A 76 18.40 -0.04 -15.86
N TYR A 77 18.30 0.73 -14.78
CA TYR A 77 17.10 0.83 -13.96
C TYR A 77 16.90 2.24 -13.43
N GLU A 78 15.65 2.66 -13.28
CA GLU A 78 15.32 3.92 -12.62
C GLU A 78 14.12 3.72 -11.70
N THR A 79 14.05 4.60 -10.71
CA THR A 79 12.99 4.68 -9.70
C THR A 79 12.38 6.07 -9.69
N TYR A 80 11.11 6.16 -9.32
CA TYR A 80 10.43 7.45 -9.17
C TYR A 80 9.43 7.40 -8.02
N GLU A 81 9.51 8.37 -7.11
CA GLU A 81 8.54 8.52 -6.03
C GLU A 81 7.46 9.53 -6.43
N ALA A 82 6.25 9.01 -6.65
CA ALA A 82 5.05 9.82 -6.85
C ALA A 82 4.36 10.06 -5.49
N ALA A 83 4.02 11.32 -5.20
CA ALA A 83 3.31 11.70 -3.98
C ALA A 83 2.10 12.59 -4.29
N GLY A 84 1.20 12.75 -3.32
CA GLY A 84 0.01 13.60 -3.50
C GLY A 84 -1.17 12.89 -4.17
N LEU A 85 -1.11 11.57 -4.30
CA LEU A 85 -2.19 10.74 -4.83
C LEU A 85 -3.35 10.65 -3.82
N MET A 86 -4.51 10.19 -4.29
CA MET A 86 -5.67 9.94 -3.44
C MET A 86 -5.78 8.46 -3.11
N ASN A 87 -6.06 8.15 -1.85
CA ASN A 87 -6.34 6.77 -1.46
C ASN A 87 -7.70 6.31 -2.00
N GLY A 88 -7.81 5.02 -2.33
CA GLY A 88 -9.02 4.40 -2.88
C GLY A 88 -9.23 4.67 -4.38
N VAL A 89 -8.44 5.54 -5.01
CA VAL A 89 -8.51 5.81 -6.46
C VAL A 89 -7.62 4.84 -7.22
N GLN A 90 -8.19 4.11 -8.19
CA GLN A 90 -7.40 3.32 -9.13
C GLN A 90 -6.72 4.24 -10.14
N TYR A 91 -5.41 4.08 -10.26
CA TYR A 91 -4.57 4.78 -11.23
C TYR A 91 -4.03 3.82 -12.27
N TYR A 92 -3.88 4.32 -13.49
CA TYR A 92 -3.15 3.72 -14.59
C TYR A 92 -1.80 4.42 -14.71
N VAL A 93 -0.72 3.63 -14.78
CA VAL A 93 0.66 4.11 -14.70
C VAL A 93 1.47 3.63 -15.90
N ALA A 94 2.20 4.53 -16.55
CA ALA A 94 3.16 4.22 -17.60
C ALA A 94 4.33 5.21 -17.57
N VAL A 95 5.43 4.84 -18.24
CA VAL A 95 6.62 5.68 -18.39
C VAL A 95 7.05 5.71 -19.86
N THR A 96 7.47 6.87 -20.36
CA THR A 96 8.08 7.04 -21.68
C THR A 96 9.49 7.58 -21.55
N THR A 97 10.35 7.24 -22.51
CA THR A 97 11.67 7.85 -22.67
C THR A 97 11.51 9.16 -23.42
N VAL A 98 12.14 10.23 -22.96
CA VAL A 98 12.18 11.55 -23.61
C VAL A 98 13.55 11.75 -24.26
N TYR A 99 13.56 12.07 -25.55
CA TYR A 99 14.77 12.35 -26.33
C TYR A 99 14.99 13.85 -26.53
N PRO A 100 16.22 14.27 -26.92
CA PRO A 100 16.48 15.65 -27.32
C PRO A 100 15.47 16.14 -28.36
N GLY A 101 14.91 17.33 -28.14
CA GLY A 101 13.83 17.88 -28.97
C GLY A 101 12.41 17.50 -28.50
N GLY A 102 12.28 16.77 -27.38
CA GLY A 102 10.98 16.46 -26.75
C GLY A 102 10.25 15.28 -27.40
N ILE A 103 10.94 14.49 -28.22
CA ILE A 103 10.36 13.30 -28.85
C ILE A 103 10.24 12.20 -27.80
N GLU A 104 9.08 11.58 -27.69
CA GLU A 104 8.84 10.48 -26.74
C GLU A 104 8.83 9.10 -27.42
N SER A 105 9.21 8.07 -26.66
CA SER A 105 9.02 6.68 -27.05
C SER A 105 7.55 6.25 -26.95
N LEU A 106 7.26 5.02 -27.40
CA LEU A 106 6.07 4.31 -26.90
C LEU A 106 6.13 4.18 -25.37
N PRO A 107 4.97 4.07 -24.68
CA PRO A 107 4.95 3.83 -23.25
C PRO A 107 5.51 2.44 -22.92
N SER A 108 5.91 2.28 -21.65
CA SER A 108 6.11 0.99 -21.02
C SER A 108 4.82 0.15 -21.02
N ASN A 109 4.88 -1.05 -20.41
CA ASN A 109 3.65 -1.70 -19.97
C ASN A 109 2.85 -0.76 -19.05
N ILE A 110 1.52 -0.81 -19.18
CA ILE A 110 0.60 -0.07 -18.30
C ILE A 110 0.33 -0.91 -17.05
N VAL A 111 0.52 -0.32 -15.88
CA VAL A 111 0.23 -0.94 -14.58
C VAL A 111 -0.96 -0.25 -13.93
N THR A 112 -1.89 -1.02 -13.37
CA THR A 112 -2.97 -0.47 -12.53
C THR A 112 -2.62 -0.59 -11.06
N ALA A 113 -2.77 0.47 -10.28
CA ALA A 113 -2.44 0.52 -8.86
C ALA A 113 -3.43 1.38 -8.08
N THR A 114 -3.57 1.12 -6.78
CA THR A 114 -4.42 1.95 -5.88
C THR A 114 -3.71 2.18 -4.56
N CYS A 115 -3.59 3.44 -4.16
CA CYS A 115 -3.07 3.83 -2.85
C CYS A 115 -4.09 3.56 -1.75
N TYR A 116 -3.61 3.22 -0.56
CA TYR A 116 -4.46 3.00 0.62
C TYR A 116 -3.76 3.55 1.87
N PRO A 117 -4.52 4.01 2.88
CA PRO A 117 -3.92 4.34 4.16
C PRO A 117 -3.17 3.14 4.72
N GLN A 118 -1.93 3.35 5.13
CA GLN A 118 -1.07 2.32 5.67
C GLN A 118 -0.08 2.92 6.66
N GLY A 119 0.45 2.09 7.55
CA GLY A 119 1.45 2.54 8.52
C GLY A 119 1.82 1.45 9.51
N THR A 120 2.59 1.83 10.52
CA THR A 120 2.99 0.95 11.62
C THR A 120 2.40 1.48 12.91
N VAL A 121 1.77 0.58 13.68
CA VAL A 121 1.06 0.90 14.92
C VAL A 121 1.66 0.08 16.04
N THR A 122 1.80 0.69 17.22
CA THR A 122 2.14 -0.04 18.45
C THR A 122 1.10 0.25 19.52
N ILE A 123 0.34 -0.77 19.91
CA ILE A 123 -0.63 -0.69 21.02
C ILE A 123 -0.16 -1.55 22.19
N LYS A 124 -0.46 -1.08 23.39
CA LYS A 124 -0.11 -1.74 24.65
C LYS A 124 -1.30 -2.54 25.18
N ASP A 125 -1.01 -3.50 26.05
CA ASP A 125 -2.06 -4.09 26.88
C ASP A 125 -2.62 -3.00 27.80
N ARG A 126 -3.93 -2.99 28.02
CA ARG A 126 -4.62 -2.04 28.90
C ARG A 126 -3.95 -1.85 30.26
N SER A 127 -3.30 -2.88 30.82
CA SER A 127 -2.63 -2.77 32.12
C SER A 127 -1.38 -1.89 32.10
N MET A 128 -0.89 -1.51 30.91
CA MET A 128 0.30 -0.69 30.69
C MET A 128 -0.03 0.79 30.40
N GLY A 129 -1.32 1.14 30.29
CA GLY A 129 -1.79 2.48 29.90
C GLY A 129 -1.64 2.79 28.41
N ASP A 130 -1.84 4.05 28.04
CA ASP A 130 -1.95 4.49 26.65
C ASP A 130 -0.64 4.33 25.84
N PRO A 131 -0.74 4.07 24.52
CA PRO A 131 -1.98 3.80 23.77
C PRO A 131 -2.40 2.33 23.88
N ASP A 132 -3.68 2.05 24.12
CA ASP A 132 -4.21 0.68 24.30
C ASP A 132 -5.35 0.29 23.33
N GLY A 133 -5.58 1.11 22.31
CA GLY A 133 -6.47 0.87 21.18
C GLY A 133 -6.05 1.63 19.92
N PHE A 134 -6.69 1.33 18.80
CA PHE A 134 -6.41 1.98 17.51
C PHE A 134 -7.66 2.06 16.65
N SER A 135 -7.84 3.18 15.93
CA SER A 135 -8.83 3.29 14.87
C SER A 135 -8.18 3.39 13.49
N PHE A 136 -8.56 2.51 12.57
CA PHE A 136 -8.07 2.52 11.19
C PHE A 136 -8.63 3.69 10.38
N SER A 137 -9.88 4.06 10.63
CA SER A 137 -10.59 5.10 9.88
C SER A 137 -10.00 6.49 10.12
N THR A 138 -9.69 6.83 11.37
CA THR A 138 -9.06 8.09 11.75
C THR A 138 -7.53 8.02 11.71
N ARG A 139 -6.97 6.80 11.81
CA ARG A 139 -5.53 6.51 11.92
C ARG A 139 -4.94 7.01 13.23
N GLU A 140 -5.73 7.00 14.29
CA GLU A 140 -5.36 7.52 15.60
C GLU A 140 -5.33 6.41 16.65
N TYR A 141 -4.44 6.58 17.62
CA TYR A 141 -4.50 5.83 18.86
C TYR A 141 -5.69 6.32 19.69
N VAL A 142 -6.46 5.38 20.22
CA VAL A 142 -7.63 5.67 21.05
C VAL A 142 -7.60 4.78 22.29
N GLN A 143 -8.39 5.13 23.29
CA GLN A 143 -8.54 4.29 24.47
C GLN A 143 -9.31 3.01 24.13
N TYR A 144 -9.03 1.91 24.86
CA TYR A 144 -9.63 0.61 24.59
C TYR A 144 -11.17 0.60 24.67
N ASN A 145 -11.76 1.51 25.45
CA ASN A 145 -13.20 1.69 25.65
C ASN A 145 -13.78 2.87 24.85
N SER A 146 -13.02 3.45 23.93
CA SER A 146 -13.54 4.47 23.01
C SER A 146 -14.51 3.85 22.01
N LEU A 147 -15.58 4.59 21.67
CA LEU A 147 -16.50 4.22 20.59
C LEU A 147 -15.81 4.15 19.22
N ASP A 148 -14.66 4.81 19.07
CA ASP A 148 -13.88 4.79 17.84
C ASP A 148 -12.91 3.62 17.76
N ASN A 149 -12.68 2.90 18.87
CA ASN A 149 -11.71 1.81 18.91
C ASN A 149 -12.11 0.67 17.98
N ASP A 150 -11.19 0.25 17.12
CA ASP A 150 -11.42 -0.88 16.21
C ASP A 150 -10.78 -2.17 16.74
N LEU A 151 -9.73 -2.10 17.56
CA LEU A 151 -9.10 -3.27 18.16
C LEU A 151 -8.28 -2.92 19.41
N TYR A 152 -8.05 -3.90 20.26
CA TYR A 152 -7.14 -3.78 21.40
C TYR A 152 -6.27 -5.02 21.55
N PHE A 153 -5.19 -4.87 22.31
CA PHE A 153 -4.25 -5.94 22.61
C PHE A 153 -4.42 -6.48 24.03
N ILE A 154 -4.28 -7.79 24.19
CA ILE A 154 -4.26 -8.45 25.49
C ILE A 154 -3.11 -9.45 25.57
N ALA A 155 -2.29 -9.31 26.59
CA ALA A 155 -1.32 -10.32 27.00
C ALA A 155 -1.83 -11.08 28.24
N ARG A 156 -1.96 -12.40 28.12
CA ARG A 156 -2.38 -13.33 29.18
C ARG A 156 -1.45 -14.53 29.22
N ASP A 157 -1.49 -15.29 30.31
CA ASP A 157 -0.71 -16.53 30.46
C ASP A 157 -1.05 -17.58 29.37
N ILE A 158 -2.28 -17.52 28.85
CA ILE A 158 -2.74 -18.39 27.76
C ILE A 158 -2.28 -17.93 26.36
N GLY A 159 -1.65 -16.75 26.26
CA GLY A 159 -1.13 -16.19 25.02
C GLY A 159 -1.52 -14.73 24.77
N ASN A 160 -0.95 -14.20 23.70
CA ASN A 160 -1.10 -12.82 23.24
C ASN A 160 -2.18 -12.74 22.16
N MET A 161 -3.11 -11.79 22.29
CA MET A 161 -4.29 -11.71 21.43
C MET A 161 -4.60 -10.30 21.00
N LEU A 162 -5.20 -10.18 19.81
CA LEU A 162 -6.01 -9.03 19.41
C LEU A 162 -7.48 -9.37 19.62
N GLY A 163 -8.27 -8.37 20.05
CA GLY A 163 -9.68 -8.54 20.38
C GLY A 163 -10.57 -7.44 19.85
N SER A 164 -11.82 -7.82 19.60
CA SER A 164 -12.95 -6.95 19.27
C SER A 164 -13.39 -6.13 20.49
N PRO A 165 -13.45 -4.79 20.43
CA PRO A 165 -13.80 -3.94 21.57
C PRO A 165 -15.15 -4.27 22.22
N ASP A 166 -16.16 -4.68 21.44
CA ASP A 166 -17.49 -5.10 21.93
C ASP A 166 -17.46 -6.22 22.99
N ARG A 167 -16.37 -7.00 23.05
CA ARG A 167 -16.15 -8.03 24.07
C ARG A 167 -15.99 -7.46 25.48
N ASN A 168 -15.59 -6.19 25.59
CA ASN A 168 -15.49 -5.50 26.88
C ASN A 168 -16.84 -4.87 27.25
N GLU A 169 -17.47 -4.19 26.29
CA GLU A 169 -18.76 -3.52 26.46
C GLU A 169 -19.53 -3.56 25.14
N GLY A 170 -20.74 -4.12 25.13
CA GLY A 170 -21.50 -4.39 23.89
C GLY A 170 -21.97 -3.17 23.09
N VAL A 171 -21.64 -1.95 23.53
CA VAL A 171 -21.89 -0.70 22.79
C VAL A 171 -20.70 -0.30 21.90
N LEU A 172 -19.54 -0.93 22.08
CA LEU A 172 -18.33 -0.67 21.30
C LEU A 172 -18.39 -1.38 19.95
N LYS A 173 -17.50 -1.00 19.04
CA LYS A 173 -17.42 -1.58 17.69
C LYS A 173 -17.14 -3.08 17.73
N HIS A 174 -17.82 -3.81 16.84
CA HIS A 174 -17.54 -5.21 16.57
C HIS A 174 -16.50 -5.32 15.45
N THR A 175 -15.39 -6.02 15.73
CA THR A 175 -14.31 -6.27 14.77
C THR A 175 -13.99 -7.75 14.72
N GLU A 176 -13.84 -8.28 13.52
CA GLU A 176 -13.51 -9.69 13.33
C GLU A 176 -12.13 -9.87 12.69
N PHE A 177 -11.45 -10.96 13.06
CA PHE A 177 -10.11 -11.30 12.61
C PHE A 177 -10.10 -12.67 11.93
N ALA A 178 -9.35 -12.79 10.84
CA ALA A 178 -9.05 -14.05 10.19
C ALA A 178 -7.57 -14.13 9.81
N GLU A 179 -6.88 -15.18 10.27
CA GLU A 179 -5.47 -15.42 9.95
C GLU A 179 -5.28 -15.85 8.49
N LEU A 180 -4.32 -15.23 7.80
CA LEU A 180 -3.98 -15.51 6.41
C LEU A 180 -2.70 -16.37 6.33
N LYS A 181 -2.83 -17.68 6.60
CA LYS A 181 -1.70 -18.62 6.80
C LYS A 181 -0.71 -18.78 5.64
N ALA A 182 -1.07 -18.38 4.42
CA ALA A 182 -0.22 -18.47 3.23
C ALA A 182 0.14 -17.10 2.64
N GLU A 183 -0.28 -16.00 3.28
CA GLU A 183 -0.13 -14.65 2.75
C GLU A 183 1.02 -13.92 3.43
N ASN A 184 1.97 -13.46 2.63
CA ASN A 184 3.10 -12.65 3.07
C ASN A 184 3.04 -11.22 2.50
N SER A 185 1.93 -10.82 1.86
CA SER A 185 1.72 -9.49 1.31
C SER A 185 0.52 -8.79 1.98
N LEU A 186 0.73 -7.53 2.36
CA LEU A 186 -0.37 -6.65 2.77
C LEU A 186 -1.15 -6.13 1.55
N THR A 187 -0.50 -5.97 0.40
CA THR A 187 -1.07 -5.29 -0.76
C THR A 187 -1.87 -6.21 -1.68
N ASN A 188 -1.65 -7.54 -1.61
CA ASN A 188 -2.40 -8.50 -2.43
C ASN A 188 -3.89 -8.43 -2.13
N ARG A 189 -4.72 -8.53 -3.17
CA ARG A 189 -6.18 -8.57 -3.05
C ARG A 189 -6.69 -9.93 -3.51
N HIS A 190 -7.16 -10.73 -2.57
CA HIS A 190 -7.90 -11.96 -2.84
C HIS A 190 -9.32 -11.83 -2.30
N ASP A 191 -10.19 -12.72 -2.75
CA ASP A 191 -11.53 -12.82 -2.18
C ASP A 191 -11.45 -13.47 -0.79
N TYR A 192 -11.58 -12.65 0.26
CA TYR A 192 -11.49 -13.06 1.66
C TYR A 192 -12.87 -13.17 2.34
N ARG A 193 -13.96 -13.27 1.56
CA ARG A 193 -15.32 -13.33 2.12
C ARG A 193 -15.58 -14.59 2.96
N ASN A 194 -14.99 -15.71 2.57
CA ASN A 194 -15.24 -17.03 3.16
C ASN A 194 -14.21 -17.46 4.21
N LEU A 195 -13.51 -16.51 4.85
CA LEU A 195 -12.58 -16.84 5.94
C LEU A 195 -13.32 -17.16 7.25
N ASN A 196 -12.65 -17.88 8.13
CA ASN A 196 -13.13 -18.15 9.49
C ASN A 196 -12.83 -16.96 10.40
N TYR A 197 -13.72 -15.97 10.38
CA TYR A 197 -13.66 -14.77 11.19
C TYR A 197 -14.01 -15.05 12.66
N LYS A 198 -13.29 -14.40 13.57
CA LYS A 198 -13.48 -14.49 15.02
C LYS A 198 -13.36 -13.11 15.65
N ASP A 199 -14.09 -12.87 16.73
CA ASP A 199 -14.03 -11.65 17.55
C ASP A 199 -12.71 -11.46 18.32
N ARG A 200 -11.80 -12.44 18.26
CA ARG A 200 -10.43 -12.38 18.78
C ARG A 200 -9.53 -13.39 18.08
N THR A 201 -8.24 -13.10 18.04
CA THR A 201 -7.24 -14.03 17.51
C THR A 201 -5.98 -14.00 18.35
N PHE A 202 -5.31 -15.15 18.47
CA PHE A 202 -3.92 -15.16 18.93
C PHE A 202 -3.04 -14.50 17.89
N VAL A 203 -1.98 -13.83 18.33
CA VAL A 203 -1.00 -13.19 17.47
C VAL A 203 0.39 -13.78 17.67
N ALA A 204 1.12 -13.87 16.57
CA ALA A 204 2.52 -14.28 16.51
C ALA A 204 3.21 -13.41 15.46
N GLU A 205 4.50 -13.14 15.66
CA GLU A 205 5.31 -12.34 14.73
C GLU A 205 5.33 -12.98 13.33
N GLY A 206 5.26 -12.14 12.30
CA GLY A 206 5.18 -12.55 10.91
C GLY A 206 3.76 -12.85 10.42
N ASN A 207 2.83 -13.23 11.31
CA ASN A 207 1.46 -13.57 10.89
C ASN A 207 0.72 -12.36 10.31
N VAL A 208 -0.05 -12.62 9.26
CA VAL A 208 -0.92 -11.64 8.61
C VAL A 208 -2.38 -11.98 8.92
N TYR A 209 -3.17 -10.96 9.21
CA TYR A 209 -4.59 -11.09 9.49
C TYR A 209 -5.39 -10.18 8.57
N MET A 210 -6.52 -10.70 8.08
CA MET A 210 -7.61 -9.89 7.59
C MET A 210 -8.45 -9.43 8.78
N VAL A 211 -8.79 -8.15 8.79
CA VAL A 211 -9.59 -7.51 9.83
C VAL A 211 -10.85 -6.96 9.16
N ARG A 212 -12.02 -7.35 9.64
CA ARG A 212 -13.32 -6.79 9.22
C ARG A 212 -13.81 -5.85 10.30
N LEU A 213 -14.06 -4.60 9.96
CA LEU A 213 -14.49 -3.57 10.90
C LEU A 213 -16.03 -3.52 10.99
N ASN A 214 -16.51 -2.83 12.02
CA ASN A 214 -17.93 -2.70 12.33
C ASN A 214 -18.77 -2.09 11.20
N ASP A 215 -18.18 -1.20 10.40
CA ASP A 215 -18.83 -0.57 9.25
C ASP A 215 -18.74 -1.42 7.97
N GLY A 216 -18.16 -2.63 8.02
CA GLY A 216 -17.97 -3.51 6.87
C GLY A 216 -16.74 -3.20 6.03
N SER A 217 -16.00 -2.13 6.33
CA SER A 217 -14.67 -1.91 5.76
C SER A 217 -13.68 -2.98 6.23
N THR A 218 -12.53 -3.06 5.58
CA THR A 218 -11.51 -4.06 5.91
C THR A 218 -10.13 -3.47 6.04
N ALA A 219 -9.30 -4.11 6.85
CA ALA A 219 -7.87 -3.86 6.92
C ALA A 219 -7.10 -5.19 6.83
N LYS A 220 -5.84 -5.11 6.45
CA LYS A 220 -4.88 -6.18 6.70
C LYS A 220 -3.83 -5.69 7.67
N ILE A 221 -3.43 -6.56 8.59
CA ILE A 221 -2.36 -6.29 9.53
C ILE A 221 -1.31 -7.39 9.46
N ARG A 222 -0.03 -7.02 9.59
CA ARG A 222 1.09 -7.95 9.79
C ARG A 222 1.70 -7.69 11.15
N ILE A 223 1.76 -8.71 11.98
CA ILE A 223 2.38 -8.61 13.29
C ILE A 223 3.90 -8.55 13.11
N LYS A 224 4.50 -7.48 13.64
CA LYS A 224 5.94 -7.22 13.56
C LYS A 224 6.67 -7.64 14.80
N GLN A 225 6.08 -7.35 15.95
CA GLN A 225 6.66 -7.65 17.25
C GLN A 225 5.57 -7.90 18.28
N VAL A 226 5.80 -8.88 19.17
CA VAL A 226 4.94 -9.12 20.34
C VAL A 226 5.79 -9.16 21.60
N ASP A 227 5.64 -8.15 22.45
CA ASP A 227 6.24 -8.13 23.79
C ASP A 227 5.18 -8.50 24.83
N SER A 228 5.50 -9.44 25.72
CA SER A 228 4.58 -9.93 26.77
C SER A 228 5.21 -10.02 28.16
N SER A 229 6.36 -9.37 28.35
CA SER A 229 7.04 -9.31 29.64
C SER A 229 6.23 -8.55 30.69
N ALA A 230 6.52 -8.75 31.97
CA ALA A 230 5.84 -8.05 33.07
C ALA A 230 5.92 -6.52 32.97
N TYR A 231 6.98 -5.99 32.36
CA TYR A 231 7.26 -4.55 32.25
C TYR A 231 6.95 -3.98 30.86
N LYS A 232 6.61 -4.83 29.90
CA LYS A 232 6.36 -4.45 28.51
C LYS A 232 5.42 -5.46 27.87
N LYS A 233 4.15 -5.05 27.74
CA LYS A 233 3.07 -5.80 27.09
C LYS A 233 2.53 -4.96 25.94
N GLN A 234 2.97 -5.25 24.72
CA GLN A 234 2.56 -4.50 23.54
C GLN A 234 2.67 -5.35 22.28
N VAL A 235 1.95 -4.94 21.25
CA VAL A 235 2.07 -5.50 19.90
C VAL A 235 2.33 -4.37 18.92
N THR A 236 3.27 -4.60 18.02
CA THR A 236 3.55 -3.73 16.88
C THR A 236 3.12 -4.44 15.62
N PHE A 237 2.41 -3.74 14.74
CA PHE A 237 1.96 -4.28 13.46
C PHE A 237 2.01 -3.24 12.35
N ASP A 238 2.30 -3.70 11.13
CA ASP A 238 2.10 -2.93 9.91
C ASP A 238 0.65 -3.11 9.47
N TYR A 239 0.00 -2.09 8.94
CA TYR A 239 -1.37 -2.18 8.44
C TYR A 239 -1.55 -1.54 7.06
N ILE A 240 -2.58 -2.00 6.36
CA ILE A 240 -3.19 -1.33 5.21
C ILE A 240 -4.71 -1.34 5.42
N TYR A 241 -5.37 -0.20 5.22
CA TYR A 241 -6.80 -0.01 5.42
C TYR A 241 -7.48 0.19 4.06
N PHE A 242 -8.47 -0.63 3.74
CA PHE A 242 -9.07 -0.63 2.40
C PHE A 242 -10.32 0.24 2.27
N GLY A 243 -10.85 0.80 3.36
CA GLY A 243 -12.12 1.54 3.34
C GLY A 243 -13.30 0.67 2.91
N GLN A 244 -14.42 1.32 2.58
CA GLN A 244 -15.54 0.74 1.83
C GLN A 244 -15.34 0.94 0.33
#